data_AF-A0A8H8NGV6-F1
#
_entry.id   AF-A0A8H8NGV6-F1
#
_cell.length_a   1.000
_cell.length_b   1.000
_cell.length_c   1.000
_cell.angle_alpha   90.00
_cell.angle_beta   90.00
_cell.angle_gamma   90.00
#
_symmetry.space_group_name_H-M   'P 1'
#
loop_
_entity.id
_entity.type
_entity.pdbx_description
1 polymer ?
#
loop_
_entity_poly.entity_id
_entity_poly.type
_entity_poly.pdbx_seq_one_letter_code
_entity_poly.pdbx_strand_id
1 'polypeptide(L)'
;MDFAVLGLGDSSYQRFNWAAKRLQRRLLSLGGHEIYNRGRRRPGLSRCGRSRRSMDTGTFEQIAERYPLPPGLSILPEIGLYPPTLTITPCSAPQPLNSTTLEILPQLHNVTLRHIEYQPGDVAVLYPENSSDDVDTLLRRLGWEQDADKPILVSPSSPDRTLPFGYPNPNTPTTLRNLLIKAAAITAVPRKSFIELLSNFTKDQLETDKLREFCTSEGLDDLFDYTTRVRRTILEVLLEFRSAVVPQEYIADLFQNLDHVNSLLLLLFSHTPRKSTSASQSYLTEPSLRIPRKGICTSWLDGLQPGTRIQIGLKEGTMHLPNDLDRPVVMVGPGTGVALMRAMTEERVIKGL
;
A
#
# COMPACT_ATOMS: atom_id res chain seq x y z
N MET A 1 -14.60 -9.75 -28.66
CA MET A 1 -13.62 -9.68 -27.56
C MET A 1 -14.26 -10.32 -26.35
N ASP A 2 -13.64 -11.36 -25.81
CA ASP A 2 -14.09 -12.00 -24.58
C ASP A 2 -13.47 -11.28 -23.37
N PHE A 3 -14.25 -11.05 -22.30
CA PHE A 3 -13.78 -10.28 -21.14
C PHE A 3 -14.38 -10.76 -19.82
N ALA A 4 -13.72 -10.45 -18.71
CA ALA A 4 -14.26 -10.56 -17.36
C ALA A 4 -13.87 -9.29 -16.57
N VAL A 5 -14.74 -8.83 -15.66
CA VAL A 5 -14.50 -7.61 -14.87
C VAL A 5 -14.60 -7.91 -13.37
N LEU A 6 -13.49 -7.76 -12.66
CA LEU A 6 -13.49 -7.77 -11.20
C LEU A 6 -13.57 -6.33 -10.66
N GLY A 7 -14.60 -6.04 -9.88
CA GLY A 7 -14.77 -4.76 -9.21
C GLY A 7 -14.28 -4.80 -7.76
N LEU A 8 -13.25 -4.01 -7.46
CA LEU A 8 -12.84 -3.67 -6.10
C LEU A 8 -13.56 -2.38 -5.69
N GLY A 9 -14.29 -2.42 -4.58
CA GLY A 9 -15.02 -1.28 -4.09
C GLY A 9 -15.41 -1.46 -2.64
N ASP A 10 -15.81 -0.37 -2.01
CA ASP A 10 -16.30 -0.34 -0.65
C ASP A 10 -17.79 -0.01 -0.64
N SER A 11 -18.58 -0.85 0.03
CA SER A 11 -20.03 -0.71 0.14
C SER A 11 -20.48 0.49 0.97
N SER A 12 -19.56 1.11 1.74
CA SER A 12 -19.83 2.36 2.44
C SER A 12 -20.10 3.54 1.47
N TYR A 13 -19.59 3.46 0.24
CA TYR A 13 -19.80 4.47 -0.78
C TYR A 13 -21.09 4.22 -1.56
N GLN A 14 -21.89 5.28 -1.76
CA GLN A 14 -23.15 5.24 -2.50
C GLN A 14 -23.02 4.57 -3.88
N ARG A 15 -21.90 4.81 -4.56
CA ARG A 15 -21.59 4.26 -5.89
C ARG A 15 -20.72 3.00 -5.80
N PHE A 16 -21.16 2.00 -5.03
CA PHE A 16 -20.45 0.73 -4.86
C PHE A 16 -20.13 0.05 -6.20
N ASN A 17 -18.83 -0.17 -6.45
CA ASN A 17 -18.29 -0.82 -7.65
C ASN A 17 -18.70 -0.14 -8.97
N TRP A 18 -18.98 1.16 -8.96
CA TRP A 18 -19.53 1.87 -10.12
C TRP A 18 -18.60 1.88 -11.33
N ALA A 19 -17.29 2.05 -11.14
CA ALA A 19 -16.31 2.02 -12.23
C ALA A 19 -16.32 0.67 -12.96
N ALA A 20 -16.27 -0.44 -12.23
CA ALA A 20 -16.36 -1.79 -12.78
C ALA A 20 -17.69 -2.03 -13.52
N LYS A 21 -18.82 -1.64 -12.91
CA LYS A 21 -20.15 -1.75 -13.53
C LYS A 21 -20.28 -0.90 -14.79
N ARG A 22 -19.62 0.25 -14.86
CA ARG A 22 -19.62 1.13 -16.02
C ARG A 22 -18.75 0.55 -17.14
N LEU A 23 -17.57 0.03 -16.82
CA LEU A 23 -16.69 -0.64 -17.78
C LEU A 23 -17.36 -1.87 -18.39
N GLN A 24 -17.95 -2.74 -17.56
CA GLN A 24 -18.68 -3.93 -18.01
C GLN A 24 -19.80 -3.57 -18.98
N ARG A 25 -20.69 -2.62 -18.61
CA ARG A 25 -21.76 -2.15 -19.50
C ARG A 25 -21.23 -1.58 -20.81
N ARG A 26 -20.11 -0.86 -20.77
CA ARG A 26 -19.49 -0.32 -21.98
C ARG A 26 -18.97 -1.42 -22.89
N LEU A 27 -18.27 -2.43 -22.34
CA LEU A 27 -17.76 -3.57 -23.10
C LEU A 27 -18.91 -4.36 -23.75
N LEU A 28 -20.00 -4.61 -23.03
CA LEU A 28 -21.20 -5.24 -23.59
C LEU A 28 -21.81 -4.40 -24.73
N SER A 29 -21.92 -3.08 -24.54
CA SER A 29 -22.46 -2.17 -25.59
C SER A 29 -21.60 -2.12 -26.86
N LEU A 30 -20.31 -2.46 -26.75
CA LEU A 30 -19.38 -2.52 -27.87
C LEU A 30 -19.32 -3.92 -28.51
N GLY A 31 -20.20 -4.85 -28.12
CA GLY A 31 -20.24 -6.21 -28.64
C GLY A 31 -19.23 -7.17 -27.97
N GLY A 32 -18.68 -6.80 -26.82
CA GLY A 32 -17.87 -7.72 -26.01
C GLY A 32 -18.73 -8.84 -25.41
N HIS A 33 -18.15 -10.02 -25.23
CA HIS A 33 -18.80 -11.16 -24.60
C HIS A 33 -18.20 -11.42 -23.22
N GLU A 34 -19.05 -11.44 -22.20
CA GLU A 34 -18.60 -11.70 -20.83
C GLU A 34 -18.36 -13.21 -20.64
N ILE A 35 -17.15 -13.58 -20.23
CA ILE A 35 -16.74 -14.97 -20.02
C ILE A 35 -17.55 -15.55 -18.85
N TYR A 36 -17.55 -14.86 -17.71
CA TYR A 36 -18.23 -15.30 -16.50
C TYR A 36 -19.12 -14.19 -15.94
N ASN A 37 -20.43 -14.43 -15.91
CA ASN A 37 -21.39 -13.46 -15.41
C ASN A 37 -21.41 -13.49 -13.87
N ARG A 38 -21.18 -12.33 -13.24
CA ARG A 38 -21.10 -12.11 -11.78
C ARG A 38 -22.29 -12.66 -10.96
N GLY A 39 -23.38 -13.06 -11.62
CA GLY A 39 -24.59 -13.64 -11.01
C GLY A 39 -24.67 -15.17 -10.93
N ARG A 40 -23.79 -15.96 -11.56
CA ARG A 40 -23.82 -17.43 -11.48
C ARG A 40 -23.11 -17.96 -10.23
N ARG A 41 -23.70 -17.68 -9.07
CA ARG A 41 -23.21 -18.12 -7.76
C ARG A 41 -23.29 -19.65 -7.63
N ARG A 42 -22.21 -20.32 -7.18
CA ARG A 42 -22.37 -21.65 -6.55
C ARG A 42 -23.07 -21.46 -5.19
N PRO A 43 -24.09 -22.27 -4.85
CA PRO A 43 -24.66 -22.26 -3.50
C PRO A 43 -23.56 -22.65 -2.50
N GLY A 44 -23.19 -21.77 -1.57
CA GLY A 44 -22.27 -22.09 -0.47
C GLY A 44 -21.19 -21.05 -0.14
N LEU A 45 -20.77 -20.19 -1.08
CA LEU A 45 -19.77 -19.16 -0.75
C LEU A 45 -20.39 -18.00 0.04
N SER A 46 -19.83 -17.68 1.20
CA SER A 46 -20.25 -16.57 2.06
C SER A 46 -20.06 -15.22 1.37
N ARG A 47 -20.87 -14.22 1.75
CA ARG A 47 -20.78 -12.81 1.31
C ARG A 47 -19.51 -12.16 1.88
N CYS A 48 -18.31 -12.63 1.55
CA CYS A 48 -17.10 -11.98 2.03
C CYS A 48 -16.46 -11.16 0.91
N GLY A 49 -16.80 -9.86 0.85
CA GLY A 49 -16.18 -8.85 0.00
C GLY A 49 -14.73 -8.51 0.38
N ARG A 50 -13.97 -9.47 0.94
CA ARG A 50 -12.61 -9.29 1.46
C ARG A 50 -11.58 -10.23 0.86
N SER A 51 -11.97 -11.23 0.06
CA SER A 51 -11.01 -12.09 -0.61
C SER A 51 -10.61 -11.50 -1.97
N ARG A 52 -9.33 -11.18 -2.14
CA ARG A 52 -8.73 -10.86 -3.45
C ARG A 52 -8.81 -12.04 -4.44
N ARG A 53 -9.19 -13.24 -3.99
CA ARG A 53 -9.61 -14.39 -4.83
C ARG A 53 -11.10 -14.31 -5.17
N SER A 54 -11.58 -13.14 -5.58
CA SER A 54 -12.98 -12.92 -5.99
C SER A 54 -13.20 -12.97 -7.50
N MET A 55 -12.16 -13.29 -8.29
CA MET A 55 -12.41 -14.12 -9.46
C MET A 55 -12.57 -15.53 -8.91
N ASP A 56 -13.82 -15.97 -8.80
CA ASP A 56 -14.16 -17.31 -8.35
C ASP A 56 -13.34 -18.33 -9.16
N THR A 57 -13.01 -19.48 -8.57
CA THR A 57 -12.44 -20.64 -9.29
C THR A 57 -13.22 -20.92 -10.58
N GLY A 58 -14.53 -20.68 -10.57
CA GLY A 58 -15.40 -20.76 -11.76
C GLY A 58 -15.02 -19.84 -12.92
N THR A 59 -14.37 -18.69 -12.69
CA THR A 59 -13.86 -17.83 -13.77
C THR A 59 -12.66 -18.50 -14.45
N PHE A 60 -11.71 -19.04 -13.68
CA PHE A 60 -10.55 -19.74 -14.23
C PHE A 60 -10.93 -21.06 -14.90
N GLU A 61 -11.90 -21.79 -14.35
CA GLU A 61 -12.48 -22.98 -14.98
C GLU A 61 -13.03 -22.66 -16.38
N GLN A 62 -13.86 -21.60 -16.50
CA GLN A 62 -14.41 -21.22 -17.80
C GLN A 62 -13.38 -20.66 -18.78
N ILE A 63 -12.35 -19.98 -18.28
CA ILE A 63 -11.22 -19.56 -19.12
C ILE A 63 -10.49 -20.80 -19.65
N ALA A 64 -10.23 -21.80 -18.81
CA ALA A 64 -9.54 -23.03 -19.20
C ALA A 64 -10.36 -23.86 -20.20
N GLU A 65 -11.68 -23.91 -20.05
CA GLU A 65 -12.60 -24.55 -21.00
C GLU A 65 -12.58 -23.86 -22.37
N ARG A 66 -12.57 -22.53 -22.39
CA ARG A 66 -12.66 -21.74 -23.63
C ARG A 66 -11.31 -21.55 -24.32
N TYR A 67 -10.23 -21.54 -23.55
CA TYR A 67 -8.86 -21.34 -23.99
C TYR A 67 -7.96 -22.41 -23.36
N PRO A 68 -7.93 -23.62 -23.95
CA PRO A 68 -7.09 -24.70 -23.43
C PRO A 68 -5.61 -24.32 -23.51
N LEU A 69 -4.83 -24.89 -22.59
CA LEU A 69 -3.39 -24.67 -22.55
C LEU A 69 -2.72 -25.11 -23.86
N PRO A 70 -1.79 -24.31 -24.40
CA PRO A 70 -0.94 -24.74 -25.51
C PRO A 70 -0.20 -26.05 -25.20
N PRO A 71 0.10 -26.87 -26.22
CA PRO A 71 0.84 -28.11 -26.03
C PRO A 71 2.22 -27.82 -25.40
N GLY A 72 2.57 -28.58 -24.36
CA GLY A 72 3.85 -28.45 -23.64
C GLY A 72 3.79 -27.59 -22.36
N LEU A 73 2.65 -26.98 -22.04
CA LEU A 73 2.45 -26.26 -20.77
C LEU A 73 1.59 -27.07 -19.80
N SER A 74 1.97 -27.06 -18.53
CA SER A 74 1.23 -27.71 -17.44
C SER A 74 0.65 -26.67 -16.47
N ILE A 75 -0.50 -27.00 -15.88
CA ILE A 75 -1.09 -26.19 -14.80
C ILE A 75 -0.12 -26.19 -13.62
N LEU A 76 0.20 -25.00 -13.12
CA LEU A 76 1.00 -24.85 -11.91
C LEU A 76 0.21 -25.38 -10.70
N PRO A 77 0.88 -26.05 -9.73
CA PRO A 77 0.20 -26.54 -8.55
C PRO A 77 -0.40 -25.35 -7.76
N GLU A 78 -1.58 -25.55 -7.19
CA GLU A 78 -2.27 -24.52 -6.38
C GLU A 78 -1.52 -24.23 -5.08
N ILE A 79 -0.79 -25.23 -4.57
CA ILE A 79 0.04 -25.14 -3.38
C ILE A 79 1.48 -25.41 -3.82
N GLY A 80 2.35 -24.44 -3.60
CA GLY A 80 3.76 -24.58 -3.90
C GLY A 80 4.55 -23.30 -3.71
N LEU A 81 5.87 -23.46 -3.61
CA LEU A 81 6.78 -22.34 -3.57
C LEU A 81 7.09 -21.89 -5.01
N TYR A 82 6.62 -20.70 -5.37
CA TYR A 82 6.94 -20.07 -6.65
C TYR A 82 8.31 -19.37 -6.58
N PRO A 83 9.01 -19.21 -7.72
CA PRO A 83 10.26 -18.45 -7.74
C PRO A 83 10.04 -17.00 -7.28
N PRO A 84 11.05 -16.38 -6.65
CA PRO A 84 10.94 -15.01 -6.14
C PRO A 84 10.65 -14.02 -7.27
N THR A 85 9.95 -12.94 -6.93
CA THR A 85 9.64 -11.86 -7.87
C THR A 85 10.89 -11.04 -8.24
N LEU A 86 11.89 -11.04 -7.37
CA LEU A 86 13.10 -10.23 -7.50
C LEU A 86 14.35 -11.11 -7.58
N THR A 87 15.35 -10.57 -8.25
CA THR A 87 16.74 -11.03 -8.18
C THR A 87 17.55 -9.95 -7.48
N ILE A 88 18.34 -10.35 -6.49
CA ILE A 88 19.24 -9.47 -5.74
C ILE A 88 20.67 -9.82 -6.14
N THR A 89 21.43 -8.82 -6.62
CA THR A 89 22.83 -9.01 -6.98
C THR A 89 23.73 -8.07 -6.16
N PRO A 90 24.85 -8.57 -5.61
CA PRO A 90 25.82 -7.72 -4.94
C PRO A 90 26.40 -6.66 -5.90
N CYS A 91 26.55 -5.44 -5.41
CA CYS A 91 27.11 -4.33 -6.18
C CYS A 91 28.38 -3.81 -5.53
N SER A 92 29.46 -3.62 -6.29
CA SER A 92 30.61 -2.83 -5.82
C SER A 92 30.29 -1.35 -6.04
N ALA A 93 30.19 -0.57 -4.97
CA ALA A 93 29.53 0.74 -4.96
C ALA A 93 30.04 1.74 -6.02
N PRO A 94 29.14 2.49 -6.69
CA PRO A 94 29.35 3.88 -7.06
C PRO A 94 28.98 4.83 -5.91
N GLN A 95 29.63 5.99 -5.86
CA GLN A 95 29.46 7.06 -4.86
C GLN A 95 28.00 7.52 -4.68
N PRO A 96 27.63 8.06 -3.49
CA PRO A 96 26.25 8.45 -3.18
C PRO A 96 25.70 9.44 -4.20
N LEU A 97 24.54 9.11 -4.78
CA LEU A 97 23.78 10.02 -5.62
C LEU A 97 23.24 11.17 -4.77
N ASN A 98 23.76 12.38 -5.03
CA ASN A 98 23.26 13.63 -4.50
C ASN A 98 21.80 13.80 -4.94
N SER A 99 20.87 13.41 -4.06
CA SER A 99 19.44 13.61 -4.28
C SER A 99 19.14 15.09 -4.02
N THR A 100 18.81 15.84 -5.06
CA THR A 100 18.42 17.25 -4.96
C THR A 100 17.20 17.34 -4.05
N THR A 101 17.41 17.82 -2.83
CA THR A 101 16.41 17.81 -1.75
C THR A 101 15.98 19.24 -1.46
N LEU A 102 14.68 19.51 -1.53
CA LEU A 102 14.10 20.82 -1.21
C LEU A 102 14.27 21.14 0.29
N GLU A 103 14.66 22.38 0.60
CA GLU A 103 15.01 22.84 1.95
C GLU A 103 13.83 23.43 2.70
N ILE A 104 13.72 23.12 4.00
CA ILE A 104 12.78 23.74 4.93
C ILE A 104 13.58 24.36 6.09
N LEU A 105 13.39 25.66 6.36
CA LEU A 105 14.11 26.41 7.38
C LEU A 105 13.46 26.33 8.78
N PRO A 106 14.24 26.54 9.85
CA PRO A 106 13.79 26.35 11.22
C PRO A 106 12.92 27.52 11.66
N GLN A 107 11.65 27.24 11.97
CA GLN A 107 10.96 27.71 13.18
C GLN A 107 9.50 27.23 13.18
N LEU A 108 9.10 26.63 14.32
CA LEU A 108 7.75 26.26 14.75
C LEU A 108 6.99 25.25 13.87
N HIS A 109 6.94 23.97 14.29
CA HIS A 109 5.95 22.90 13.98
C HIS A 109 5.25 22.85 12.60
N ASN A 110 5.80 23.50 11.58
CA ASN A 110 5.17 23.78 10.31
C ASN A 110 6.05 23.25 9.18
N VAL A 111 5.58 22.23 8.46
CA VAL A 111 6.20 21.77 7.21
C VAL A 111 6.08 22.91 6.20
N THR A 112 7.18 23.61 5.90
CA THR A 112 7.16 24.75 4.96
C THR A 112 7.55 24.26 3.57
N LEU A 113 6.59 24.14 2.65
CA LEU A 113 6.91 23.84 1.25
C LEU A 113 7.54 25.06 0.58
N ARG A 114 8.78 24.94 0.11
CA ARG A 114 9.42 25.98 -0.71
C ARG A 114 9.52 25.49 -2.16
N HIS A 115 9.19 26.36 -3.11
CA HIS A 115 9.30 26.15 -4.56
C HIS A 115 8.30 25.16 -5.17
N ILE A 116 7.12 25.01 -4.58
CA ILE A 116 6.04 24.18 -5.14
C ILE A 116 4.78 25.04 -5.28
N GLU A 117 4.29 25.17 -6.51
CA GLU A 117 2.98 25.77 -6.79
C GLU A 117 1.88 24.73 -6.56
N TYR A 118 0.83 25.11 -5.83
CA TYR A 118 -0.35 24.29 -5.58
C TYR A 118 -1.59 25.17 -5.50
N GLN A 119 -2.74 24.57 -5.75
CA GLN A 119 -4.05 25.17 -5.56
C GLN A 119 -4.73 24.60 -4.31
N PRO A 120 -5.53 25.40 -3.60
CA PRO A 120 -6.34 24.88 -2.50
C PRO A 120 -7.31 23.81 -3.00
N GLY A 121 -7.25 22.65 -2.36
CA GLY A 121 -7.91 21.43 -2.83
C GLY A 121 -6.93 20.36 -3.30
N ASP A 122 -5.70 20.74 -3.67
CA ASP A 122 -4.64 19.79 -4.00
C ASP A 122 -4.22 18.95 -2.79
N VAL A 123 -3.74 17.76 -3.10
CA VAL A 123 -3.36 16.73 -2.13
C VAL A 123 -1.85 16.57 -2.14
N ALA A 124 -1.21 16.83 -1.00
CA ALA A 124 0.16 16.42 -0.79
C ALA A 124 0.22 14.92 -0.48
N VAL A 125 1.11 14.24 -1.18
CA VAL A 125 1.38 12.81 -1.09
C VAL A 125 2.69 12.65 -0.32
N LEU A 126 2.61 12.07 0.88
CA LEU A 126 3.78 11.84 1.71
C LEU A 126 4.42 10.49 1.42
N TYR A 127 5.74 10.41 1.59
CA TYR A 127 6.51 9.17 1.45
C TYR A 127 7.06 8.79 2.83
N PRO A 128 6.26 8.10 3.68
CA PRO A 128 6.69 7.78 5.02
C PRO A 128 7.72 6.65 5.03
N GLU A 129 8.52 6.64 6.09
CA GLU A 129 9.56 5.62 6.32
C GLU A 129 9.20 4.80 7.57
N ASN A 130 9.54 3.51 7.55
CA ASN A 130 9.41 2.68 8.75
C ASN A 130 10.42 3.11 9.82
N SER A 131 10.07 2.84 11.09
CA SER A 131 10.99 3.03 12.21
C SER A 131 12.24 2.17 12.04
N SER A 132 13.41 2.73 12.33
CA SER A 132 14.67 1.99 12.37
C SER A 132 14.59 0.78 13.31
N ASP A 133 13.92 0.94 14.45
CA ASP A 133 13.83 -0.10 15.49
C ASP A 133 13.01 -1.30 15.02
N ASP A 134 11.92 -1.06 14.28
CA ASP A 134 11.08 -2.12 13.71
C ASP A 134 11.85 -2.86 12.60
N VAL A 135 12.61 -2.11 11.77
CA VAL A 135 13.45 -2.68 10.71
C VAL A 135 14.58 -3.51 11.30
N ASP A 136 15.26 -3.04 12.35
CA ASP A 136 16.31 -3.81 13.04
C ASP A 136 15.75 -5.07 13.68
N THR A 137 14.57 -4.98 14.29
CA THR A 137 13.89 -6.14 14.87
C THR A 137 13.54 -7.18 13.81
N LEU A 138 13.10 -6.73 12.63
CA LEU A 138 12.82 -7.60 11.50
C LEU A 138 14.10 -8.24 10.93
N LEU A 139 15.15 -7.46 10.73
CA LEU A 139 16.44 -7.93 10.22
C LEU A 139 17.05 -8.99 11.14
N ARG A 140 17.02 -8.76 12.47
CA ARG A 140 17.39 -9.76 13.48
C ARG A 140 16.56 -11.03 13.34
N ARG A 141 15.24 -10.88 13.25
CA ARG A 141 14.34 -12.02 13.20
C ARG A 141 14.57 -12.88 11.96
N LEU A 142 14.79 -12.29 10.80
CA LEU A 142 15.02 -13.02 9.55
C LEU A 142 16.48 -13.46 9.35
N GLY A 143 17.39 -13.03 10.22
CA GLY A 143 18.83 -13.35 10.09
C GLY A 143 19.51 -12.59 8.95
N TRP A 144 19.01 -11.41 8.60
CA TRP A 144 19.50 -10.60 7.47
C TRP A 144 20.46 -9.47 7.88
N GLU A 145 20.80 -9.36 9.17
CA GLU A 145 21.60 -8.24 9.71
C GLU A 145 22.96 -8.07 9.03
N GLN A 146 23.65 -9.17 8.73
CA GLN A 146 25.01 -9.12 8.18
C GLN A 146 25.06 -8.57 6.75
N ASP A 147 23.96 -8.70 6.01
CA ASP A 147 23.84 -8.25 4.62
C ASP A 147 22.99 -6.98 4.49
N ALA A 148 22.38 -6.53 5.58
CA ALA A 148 21.39 -5.46 5.59
C ALA A 148 21.86 -4.16 4.91
N ASP A 149 23.12 -3.82 5.15
CA ASP A 149 23.75 -2.56 4.74
C ASP A 149 24.73 -2.75 3.56
N LYS A 150 24.84 -3.96 3.01
CA LYS A 150 25.66 -4.21 1.83
C LYS A 150 24.99 -3.61 0.58
N PRO A 151 25.75 -2.96 -0.32
CA PRO A 151 25.23 -2.46 -1.58
C PRO A 151 24.75 -3.60 -2.49
N ILE A 152 23.50 -3.49 -2.93
CA ILE A 152 22.82 -4.44 -3.82
C ILE A 152 22.16 -3.72 -5.00
N LEU A 153 21.99 -4.45 -6.10
CA LEU A 153 21.09 -4.09 -7.20
C LEU A 153 19.89 -5.05 -7.17
N VAL A 154 18.73 -4.51 -7.55
CA VAL A 154 17.46 -5.26 -7.55
C VAL A 154 16.88 -5.23 -8.95
N SER A 155 16.63 -6.39 -9.53
CA SER A 155 16.01 -6.51 -10.85
C SER A 155 14.81 -7.46 -10.79
N PRO A 156 13.81 -7.32 -11.68
CA PRO A 156 12.74 -8.30 -11.79
C PRO A 156 13.33 -9.66 -12.21
N SER A 157 12.78 -10.75 -11.67
CA SER A 157 13.26 -12.10 -11.98
C SER A 157 12.90 -12.57 -13.40
N SER A 158 11.89 -11.96 -14.02
CA SER A 158 11.44 -12.24 -15.38
C SER A 158 11.28 -10.95 -16.20
N PRO A 159 11.54 -10.97 -17.52
CA PRO A 159 11.43 -9.78 -18.37
C PRO A 159 10.00 -9.21 -18.44
N ASP A 160 8.98 -10.04 -18.23
CA ASP A 160 7.57 -9.64 -18.27
C ASP A 160 7.11 -8.95 -16.96
N ARG A 161 7.99 -8.83 -15.96
CA ARG A 161 7.67 -8.23 -14.66
C ARG A 161 8.32 -6.86 -14.53
N THR A 162 7.59 -5.95 -13.91
CA THR A 162 8.11 -4.67 -13.44
C THR A 162 8.43 -4.73 -11.96
N LEU A 163 9.39 -3.91 -11.53
CA LEU A 163 9.66 -3.75 -10.10
C LEU A 163 8.44 -3.15 -9.40
N PRO A 164 8.16 -3.53 -8.14
CA PRO A 164 7.09 -2.93 -7.37
C PRO A 164 7.32 -1.42 -7.18
N PHE A 165 6.24 -0.65 -7.07
CA PHE A 165 6.33 0.79 -6.85
C PHE A 165 7.10 1.10 -5.55
N GLY A 166 7.97 2.11 -5.60
CA GLY A 166 8.86 2.49 -4.49
C GLY A 166 10.22 1.79 -4.50
N TYR A 167 10.42 0.76 -5.34
CA TYR A 167 11.74 0.15 -5.53
C TYR A 167 12.63 1.02 -6.43
N PRO A 168 13.95 1.03 -6.19
CA PRO A 168 14.89 1.75 -7.04
C PRO A 168 14.93 1.15 -8.45
N ASN A 169 15.36 1.95 -9.42
CA ASN A 169 15.63 1.44 -10.77
C ASN A 169 16.68 0.31 -10.72
N PRO A 170 16.65 -0.68 -11.65
CA PRO A 170 17.57 -1.82 -11.59
C PRO A 170 19.05 -1.47 -11.58
N ASN A 171 19.42 -0.29 -12.08
CA ASN A 171 20.80 0.20 -12.13
C ASN A 171 21.16 1.13 -10.95
N THR A 172 20.24 1.37 -10.03
CA THR A 172 20.44 2.24 -8.87
C THR A 172 20.78 1.39 -7.64
N PRO A 173 22.00 1.50 -7.09
CA PRO A 173 22.40 0.80 -5.88
C PRO A 173 21.49 1.13 -4.71
N THR A 174 21.15 0.12 -3.92
CA THR A 174 20.40 0.26 -2.67
C THR A 174 20.95 -0.70 -1.62
N THR A 175 20.32 -0.77 -0.45
CA THR A 175 20.60 -1.76 0.59
C THR A 175 19.31 -2.45 0.98
N LEU A 176 19.40 -3.66 1.55
CA LEU A 176 18.22 -4.39 2.04
C LEU A 176 17.50 -3.58 3.13
N ARG A 177 18.26 -2.90 4.00
CA ARG A 177 17.73 -1.97 5.00
C ARG A 177 16.93 -0.85 4.34
N ASN A 178 17.45 -0.20 3.29
CA ASN A 178 16.74 0.87 2.60
C ASN A 178 15.44 0.39 1.95
N LEU A 179 15.41 -0.82 1.39
CA LEU A 179 14.18 -1.42 0.87
C LEU A 179 13.14 -1.62 1.98
N LEU A 180 13.57 -2.11 3.14
CA LEU A 180 12.68 -2.28 4.30
C LEU A 180 12.17 -0.96 4.86
N ILE A 181 13.00 0.09 4.88
CA ILE A 181 12.62 1.42 5.37
C ILE A 181 11.62 2.10 4.42
N LYS A 182 11.89 2.07 3.11
CA LYS A 182 11.20 2.95 2.14
C LYS A 182 10.13 2.24 1.30
N ALA A 183 10.24 0.94 1.09
CA ALA A 183 9.39 0.22 0.13
C ALA A 183 8.49 -0.87 0.78
N ALA A 184 8.85 -1.44 1.93
CA ALA A 184 8.15 -2.59 2.51
C ALA A 184 7.17 -2.21 3.64
N ALA A 185 5.90 -2.60 3.55
CA ALA A 185 4.90 -2.32 4.58
C ALA A 185 4.94 -3.36 5.72
N ILE A 186 6.02 -3.35 6.53
CA ILE A 186 6.32 -4.36 7.55
C ILE A 186 5.31 -4.39 8.71
N THR A 187 4.60 -3.29 8.96
CA THR A 187 3.58 -3.18 10.01
C THR A 187 2.15 -3.34 9.47
N ALA A 188 1.98 -3.65 8.18
CA ALA A 188 0.66 -3.90 7.60
C ALA A 188 0.05 -5.20 8.13
N VAL A 189 -1.28 -5.30 8.08
CA VAL A 189 -1.99 -6.56 8.36
C VAL A 189 -1.64 -7.55 7.24
N PRO A 190 -1.17 -8.77 7.59
CA PRO A 190 -0.76 -9.77 6.60
C PRO A 190 -1.94 -10.24 5.75
N ARG A 191 -1.70 -10.42 4.45
CA ARG A 191 -2.67 -11.01 3.52
C ARG A 191 -2.62 -12.54 3.61
N LYS A 192 -3.69 -13.23 3.18
CA LYS A 192 -3.67 -14.69 3.03
C LYS A 192 -2.46 -15.21 2.24
N SER A 193 -2.08 -14.51 1.16
CA SER A 193 -0.91 -14.89 0.34
C SER A 193 0.42 -14.84 1.11
N PHE A 194 0.54 -13.95 2.10
CA PHE A 194 1.71 -13.89 2.97
C PHE A 194 1.77 -15.11 3.89
N ILE A 195 0.63 -15.52 4.46
CA ILE A 195 0.53 -16.70 5.35
C ILE A 195 0.85 -17.97 4.56
N GLU A 196 0.30 -18.07 3.35
CA GLU A 196 0.56 -19.15 2.40
C GLU A 196 2.04 -19.24 2.02
N LEU A 197 2.67 -18.11 1.69
CA LEU A 197 4.10 -18.04 1.41
C LEU A 197 4.93 -18.47 2.62
N LEU A 198 4.61 -17.96 3.81
CA LEU A 198 5.31 -18.24 5.05
C LEU A 198 5.28 -19.73 5.41
N SER A 199 4.17 -20.42 5.12
CA SER A 199 4.02 -21.86 5.36
C SER A 199 4.99 -22.74 4.57
N ASN A 200 5.61 -22.21 3.50
CA ASN A 200 6.63 -22.90 2.72
C ASN A 200 8.05 -22.72 3.31
N PHE A 201 8.21 -21.80 4.26
CA PHE A 201 9.50 -21.42 4.85
C PHE A 201 9.63 -21.80 6.32
N THR A 202 8.57 -22.35 6.93
CA THR A 202 8.59 -22.89 8.28
C THR A 202 9.21 -24.28 8.33
N LYS A 203 10.04 -24.53 9.35
CA LYS A 203 10.68 -25.83 9.59
C LYS A 203 9.94 -26.67 10.62
N ASP A 204 9.21 -26.02 11.53
CA ASP A 204 8.42 -26.71 12.55
C ASP A 204 7.08 -27.19 11.96
N GLN A 205 6.72 -28.44 12.24
CA GLN A 205 5.54 -29.06 11.66
C GLN A 205 4.25 -28.43 12.19
N LEU A 206 4.19 -28.09 13.49
CA LEU A 206 3.00 -27.48 14.09
C LEU A 206 2.78 -26.06 13.57
N GLU A 207 3.85 -25.27 13.44
CA GLU A 207 3.79 -23.95 12.80
C GLU A 207 3.30 -24.05 11.35
N THR A 208 3.84 -25.02 10.59
CA THR A 208 3.48 -25.23 9.19
C THR A 208 2.02 -25.62 9.02
N ASP A 209 1.54 -26.57 9.82
CA ASP A 209 0.16 -27.06 9.74
C ASP A 209 -0.83 -25.96 10.12
N LYS A 210 -0.54 -25.17 11.15
CA LYS A 210 -1.36 -24.01 11.55
C LYS A 210 -1.44 -22.96 10.44
N LEU A 211 -0.31 -22.63 9.79
CA LEU A 211 -0.31 -21.66 8.69
C LEU A 211 -1.09 -22.19 7.47
N ARG A 212 -1.02 -23.49 7.19
CA ARG A 212 -1.79 -24.13 6.12
C ARG A 212 -3.28 -24.19 6.43
N GLU A 213 -3.65 -24.46 7.69
CA GLU A 213 -5.03 -24.45 8.17
C GLU A 213 -5.69 -23.09 7.92
N PHE A 214 -5.00 -21.99 8.26
CA PHE A 214 -5.45 -20.63 7.94
C PHE A 214 -5.69 -20.37 6.44
N CYS A 215 -5.03 -21.14 5.58
CA CYS A 215 -5.18 -21.01 4.13
C CYS A 215 -6.32 -21.85 3.55
N THR A 216 -6.93 -22.76 4.32
CA THR A 216 -8.09 -23.55 3.90
C THR A 216 -9.36 -22.70 3.85
N SER A 217 -10.46 -23.23 3.29
CA SER A 217 -11.76 -22.56 3.30
C SER A 217 -12.37 -22.48 4.70
N GLU A 218 -12.11 -23.46 5.56
CA GLU A 218 -12.64 -23.55 6.93
C GLU A 218 -11.88 -22.62 7.88
N GLY A 219 -10.55 -22.53 7.73
CA GLY A 219 -9.69 -21.68 8.56
C GLY A 219 -9.66 -20.19 8.18
N LEU A 220 -10.47 -19.72 7.22
CA LEU A 220 -10.49 -18.30 6.83
C LEU A 220 -11.03 -17.39 7.95
N ASP A 221 -12.01 -17.88 8.72
CA ASP A 221 -12.57 -17.13 9.84
C ASP A 221 -11.55 -17.05 10.99
N ASP A 222 -10.81 -18.13 11.23
CA ASP A 222 -9.71 -18.15 12.21
C ASP A 222 -8.57 -17.22 11.78
N LEU A 223 -8.23 -17.20 10.48
CA LEU A 223 -7.26 -16.25 9.94
C LEU A 223 -7.73 -14.81 10.13
N PHE A 224 -9.02 -14.53 9.96
CA PHE A 224 -9.59 -13.21 10.17
C PHE A 224 -9.50 -12.78 11.64
N ASP A 225 -9.84 -13.66 12.57
CA ASP A 225 -9.75 -13.40 14.00
C ASP A 225 -8.29 -13.26 14.46
N TYR A 226 -7.38 -14.05 13.88
CA TYR A 226 -5.94 -13.98 14.13
C TYR A 226 -5.29 -12.71 13.54
N THR A 227 -5.72 -12.23 12.36
CA THR A 227 -5.05 -11.08 11.70
C THR A 227 -5.85 -9.80 11.81
N THR A 228 -6.96 -9.73 11.11
CA THR A 228 -7.66 -8.50 10.77
C THR A 228 -8.41 -7.95 11.97
N ARG A 229 -9.04 -8.83 12.77
CA ARG A 229 -9.81 -8.43 13.96
C ARG A 229 -8.97 -7.73 15.01
N VAL A 230 -7.78 -8.26 15.27
CA VAL A 230 -6.82 -7.71 16.25
C VAL A 230 -5.79 -6.77 15.62
N ARG A 231 -5.85 -6.56 14.30
CA ARG A 231 -4.86 -5.82 13.49
C ARG A 231 -3.42 -6.28 13.77
N ARG A 232 -3.20 -7.60 13.80
CA ARG A 232 -1.87 -8.18 13.96
C ARG A 232 -1.01 -7.83 12.74
N THR A 233 0.23 -7.42 12.97
CA THR A 233 1.13 -6.95 11.91
C THR A 233 1.97 -8.09 11.31
N ILE A 234 2.48 -7.90 10.10
CA ILE A 234 3.43 -8.85 9.48
C ILE A 234 4.63 -9.08 10.41
N LEU A 235 5.21 -8.01 10.98
CA LEU A 235 6.32 -8.12 11.93
C LEU A 235 5.98 -9.02 13.14
N GLU A 236 4.79 -8.84 13.72
CA GLU A 236 4.34 -9.68 14.86
C GLU A 236 4.18 -11.15 14.48
N VAL A 237 3.62 -11.43 13.29
CA VAL A 237 3.50 -12.80 12.79
C VAL A 237 4.89 -13.43 12.61
N LEU A 238 5.84 -12.71 12.01
CA LEU A 238 7.21 -13.21 11.85
C LEU A 238 7.89 -13.46 13.20
N LEU A 239 7.61 -12.66 14.23
CA LEU A 239 8.13 -12.87 15.59
C LEU A 239 7.48 -14.06 16.31
N GLU A 240 6.22 -14.38 16.01
CA GLU A 240 5.49 -15.54 16.58
C GLU A 240 5.94 -16.86 15.94
N PHE A 241 6.00 -16.94 14.61
CA PHE A 241 6.39 -18.14 13.87
C PHE A 241 7.90 -18.20 13.70
N ARG A 242 8.61 -18.71 14.72
CA ARG A 242 10.08 -18.61 14.84
C ARG A 242 10.83 -19.54 13.91
N SER A 243 10.20 -20.63 13.46
CA SER A 243 10.84 -21.60 12.57
C SER A 243 10.93 -21.11 11.13
N ALA A 244 10.23 -20.03 10.77
CA ALA A 244 10.24 -19.44 9.44
C ALA A 244 11.62 -18.85 9.08
N VAL A 245 12.18 -19.30 7.96
CA VAL A 245 13.44 -18.81 7.37
C VAL A 245 13.19 -18.44 5.91
N VAL A 246 13.07 -17.13 5.64
CA VAL A 246 12.72 -16.62 4.30
C VAL A 246 13.99 -16.06 3.62
N PRO A 247 14.29 -16.44 2.36
CA PRO A 247 15.37 -15.84 1.59
C PRO A 247 15.10 -14.36 1.26
N GLN A 248 16.16 -13.57 1.09
CA GLN A 248 16.08 -12.11 0.88
C GLN A 248 15.36 -11.76 -0.44
N GLU A 249 15.44 -12.63 -1.44
CA GLU A 249 14.84 -12.46 -2.77
C GLU A 249 13.31 -12.40 -2.72
N TYR A 250 12.71 -12.97 -1.68
CA TYR A 250 11.26 -12.95 -1.46
C TYR A 250 10.77 -11.67 -0.76
N ILE A 251 11.63 -10.65 -0.54
CA ILE A 251 11.24 -9.41 0.16
C ILE A 251 9.98 -8.74 -0.44
N ALA A 252 9.86 -8.69 -1.77
CA ALA A 252 8.68 -8.12 -2.45
C ALA A 252 7.44 -9.04 -2.44
N ASP A 253 7.64 -10.35 -2.29
CA ASP A 253 6.55 -11.32 -2.16
C ASP A 253 6.01 -11.35 -0.73
N LEU A 254 6.90 -11.11 0.24
CA LEU A 254 6.62 -11.12 1.66
C LEU A 254 5.91 -9.83 2.10
N PHE A 255 6.41 -8.67 1.66
CA PHE A 255 5.85 -7.38 2.08
C PHE A 255 5.05 -6.72 0.96
N GLN A 256 3.89 -6.19 1.34
CA GLN A 256 3.16 -5.28 0.48
C GLN A 256 3.99 -4.01 0.28
N ASN A 257 3.90 -3.38 -0.88
CA ASN A 257 4.51 -2.06 -1.06
C ASN A 257 3.93 -1.08 -0.04
N LEU A 258 4.78 -0.22 0.52
CA LEU A 258 4.33 0.95 1.23
C LEU A 258 3.53 1.82 0.26
N ASP A 259 2.21 1.73 0.35
CA ASP A 259 1.31 2.53 -0.46
C ASP A 259 1.47 4.01 -0.08
N HIS A 260 2.20 4.74 -0.92
CA HIS A 260 2.34 6.19 -0.86
C HIS A 260 0.99 6.90 -1.11
N VAL A 261 -0.02 6.20 -1.63
CA VAL A 261 -1.32 6.77 -1.99
C VAL A 261 -2.28 6.88 -0.79
N ASN A 262 -2.10 6.08 0.26
CA ASN A 262 -3.01 6.02 1.41
C ASN A 262 -2.42 6.62 2.71
N SER A 263 -1.23 7.23 2.64
CA SER A 263 -0.52 7.79 3.78
C SER A 263 -0.69 9.32 3.85
N LEU A 264 -1.73 9.74 4.59
CA LEU A 264 -2.12 11.12 4.91
C LEU A 264 -2.41 12.04 3.71
N LEU A 265 -3.68 12.40 3.58
CA LEU A 265 -4.13 13.56 2.82
C LEU A 265 -3.60 14.83 3.53
N LEU A 266 -2.39 15.28 3.23
CA LEU A 266 -1.96 16.61 3.65
C LEU A 266 -2.63 17.59 2.67
N LEU A 267 -3.76 18.16 3.07
CA LEU A 267 -4.34 19.26 2.31
C LEU A 267 -3.44 20.47 2.50
N LEU A 268 -2.83 20.92 1.40
CA LEU A 268 -1.91 22.04 1.44
C LEU A 268 -2.69 23.32 1.70
N PHE A 269 -2.35 23.99 2.80
CA PHE A 269 -2.92 25.26 3.21
C PHE A 269 -2.37 26.39 2.36
N SER A 270 -3.24 27.33 2.00
CA SER A 270 -3.06 28.61 1.30
C SER A 270 -1.69 29.05 0.77
N HIS A 271 -1.75 29.62 -0.43
CA HIS A 271 -0.67 30.33 -1.10
C HIS A 271 -0.36 31.65 -0.37
N THR A 272 0.44 31.61 0.70
CA THR A 272 1.10 32.82 1.22
C THR A 272 2.62 32.67 1.12
N PRO A 273 3.30 33.40 0.22
CA PRO A 273 4.77 33.36 0.11
C PRO A 273 5.49 34.00 1.32
N ARG A 274 4.79 34.27 2.43
CA ARG A 274 5.35 34.99 3.60
C ARG A 274 4.92 34.50 4.99
N LYS A 275 3.98 33.56 5.15
CA LYS A 275 3.59 33.10 6.49
C LYS A 275 3.37 31.59 6.55
N SER A 276 3.90 31.01 7.62
CA SER A 276 4.10 29.58 7.86
C SER A 276 2.83 28.74 7.73
N THR A 277 2.96 27.62 7.03
CA THR A 277 1.89 26.65 6.73
C THR A 277 1.77 25.62 7.87
N SER A 278 0.68 25.66 8.66
CA SER A 278 0.48 24.73 9.79
C SER A 278 -0.38 23.53 9.42
N ALA A 279 0.20 22.33 9.48
CA ALA A 279 -0.50 21.06 9.29
C ALA A 279 -1.18 20.59 10.58
N SER A 280 -2.48 20.27 10.52
CA SER A 280 -3.21 19.69 11.64
C SER A 280 -3.03 18.17 11.65
N GLN A 281 -2.31 17.65 12.65
CA GLN A 281 -2.15 16.21 12.87
C GLN A 281 -3.37 15.69 13.63
N SER A 282 -3.96 14.58 13.18
CA SER A 282 -5.02 13.89 13.93
C SER A 282 -4.58 12.46 14.20
N TYR A 283 -4.61 12.08 15.46
CA TYR A 283 -4.36 10.73 15.92
C TYR A 283 -5.64 9.89 15.72
N LEU A 284 -5.61 8.89 14.84
CA LEU A 284 -6.56 7.79 14.90
C LEU A 284 -6.02 6.77 15.90
N THR A 285 -6.25 6.99 17.18
CA THR A 285 -6.08 5.96 18.22
C THR A 285 -7.47 5.42 18.53
N GLU A 286 -7.78 4.21 18.04
CA GLU A 286 -8.98 3.52 18.49
C GLU A 286 -8.76 2.91 19.88
N PRO A 287 -9.72 3.05 20.80
CA PRO A 287 -9.60 2.53 22.14
C PRO A 287 -10.12 1.09 22.20
N SER A 288 -9.24 0.09 22.06
CA SER A 288 -9.47 -1.27 22.62
C SER A 288 -8.29 -2.24 22.45
N LEU A 289 -7.07 -1.78 22.22
CA LEU A 289 -5.89 -2.64 22.20
C LEU A 289 -5.00 -2.33 23.42
N ARG A 290 -4.49 -3.38 24.09
CA ARG A 290 -3.55 -3.25 25.23
C ARG A 290 -2.30 -2.43 24.86
N ILE A 291 -1.91 -2.44 23.58
CA ILE A 291 -0.83 -1.62 23.03
C ILE A 291 -1.45 -0.74 21.92
N PRO A 292 -1.40 0.60 22.03
CA PRO A 292 -1.97 1.48 21.02
C PRO A 292 -1.23 1.31 19.70
N ARG A 293 -1.98 1.04 18.62
CA ARG A 293 -1.41 0.91 17.28
C ARG A 293 -1.15 2.29 16.69
N LYS A 294 0.07 2.45 16.17
CA LYS A 294 0.59 3.69 15.61
C LYS A 294 0.59 3.57 14.08
N GLY A 295 0.03 4.57 13.39
CA GLY A 295 0.09 4.63 11.93
C GLY A 295 1.49 4.97 11.45
N ILE A 296 1.96 4.37 10.35
CA ILE A 296 3.32 4.58 9.83
C ILE A 296 3.56 6.06 9.55
N CYS A 297 2.72 6.67 8.71
CA CYS A 297 2.90 8.06 8.32
C CYS A 297 2.76 9.06 9.47
N THR A 298 1.74 8.89 10.33
CA THR A 298 1.54 9.80 11.46
C THR A 298 2.66 9.71 12.49
N SER A 299 3.20 8.51 12.73
CA SER A 299 4.28 8.31 13.70
C SER A 299 5.63 8.72 13.13
N TRP A 300 5.82 8.50 11.83
CA TRP A 300 6.97 9.02 11.10
C TRP A 300 7.00 10.55 11.20
N LEU A 301 5.90 11.24 10.90
CA LEU A 301 5.77 12.69 11.05
C LEU A 301 6.01 13.17 12.48
N ASP A 302 5.46 12.47 13.48
CA ASP A 302 5.61 12.79 14.91
C ASP A 302 7.07 12.70 15.38
N GLY A 303 7.85 11.80 14.77
CA GLY A 303 9.26 11.60 15.07
C GLY A 303 10.21 12.56 14.35
N LEU A 304 9.74 13.36 13.39
CA LEU A 304 10.60 14.28 12.64
C LEU A 304 11.05 15.46 13.50
N GLN A 305 12.34 15.78 13.42
CA GLN A 305 12.88 16.96 14.06
C GLN A 305 12.65 18.20 13.18
N PRO A 306 12.48 19.40 13.77
CA PRO A 306 12.44 20.64 13.00
C PRO A 306 13.70 20.78 12.13
N GLY A 307 13.50 21.01 10.82
CA GLY A 307 14.60 21.11 9.84
C GLY A 307 14.90 19.81 9.09
N THR A 308 14.28 18.69 9.44
CA THR A 308 14.36 17.46 8.64
C THR A 308 13.74 17.68 7.26
N ARG A 309 14.46 17.25 6.22
CA ARG A 309 14.01 17.34 4.83
C ARG A 309 13.24 16.09 4.44
N ILE A 310 12.07 16.25 3.84
CA ILE A 310 11.23 15.14 3.38
C ILE A 310 10.83 15.33 1.92
N GLN A 311 10.65 14.23 1.21
CA GLN A 311 10.09 14.23 -0.13
C GLN A 311 8.56 14.22 -0.06
N ILE A 312 7.93 15.02 -0.91
CA ILE A 312 6.47 15.20 -0.96
C ILE A 312 6.07 15.28 -2.43
N GLY A 313 5.04 14.54 -2.80
CA GLY A 313 4.43 14.58 -4.13
C GLY A 313 3.20 15.49 -4.10
N LEU A 314 2.85 16.05 -5.25
CA LEU A 314 1.58 16.75 -5.43
C LEU A 314 0.65 15.96 -6.32
N LYS A 315 -0.62 15.95 -5.95
CA LYS A 315 -1.69 15.46 -6.78
C LYS A 315 -2.80 16.51 -6.84
N GLU A 316 -3.27 16.75 -8.06
CA GLU A 316 -4.39 17.65 -8.31
C GLU A 316 -5.63 17.19 -7.54
N GLY A 317 -6.25 18.15 -6.86
CA GLY A 317 -7.49 17.97 -6.14
C GLY A 317 -8.69 17.72 -7.06
N THR A 318 -9.81 17.26 -6.49
CA THR A 318 -11.10 17.20 -7.21
C THR A 318 -12.09 18.25 -6.71
N MET A 319 -11.75 19.00 -5.67
CA MET A 319 -12.61 19.99 -5.02
C MET A 319 -11.99 21.36 -5.22
N HIS A 320 -12.61 22.17 -6.07
CA HIS A 320 -12.15 23.53 -6.38
C HIS A 320 -13.19 24.55 -5.94
N LEU A 321 -12.72 25.73 -5.58
CA LEU A 321 -13.60 26.86 -5.33
C LEU A 321 -14.19 27.40 -6.65
N PRO A 322 -15.41 27.95 -6.61
CA PRO A 322 -15.92 28.74 -7.73
C PRO A 322 -15.02 29.95 -8.00
N ASN A 323 -14.85 30.31 -9.27
CA ASN A 323 -14.10 31.51 -9.67
C ASN A 323 -14.74 32.82 -9.18
N ASP A 324 -16.06 32.80 -8.99
CA ASP A 324 -16.84 33.93 -8.49
C ASP A 324 -16.74 34.01 -6.95
N LEU A 325 -16.20 35.14 -6.46
CA LEU A 325 -16.02 35.42 -5.04
C LEU A 325 -17.32 35.84 -4.34
N ASP A 326 -18.31 36.35 -5.07
CA ASP A 326 -19.61 36.73 -4.49
C ASP A 326 -20.52 35.52 -4.31
N ARG A 327 -20.21 34.42 -5.01
CA ARG A 327 -20.96 33.18 -4.88
C ARG A 327 -20.81 32.60 -3.46
N PRO A 328 -21.91 32.40 -2.71
CA PRO A 328 -21.84 31.81 -1.39
C PRO A 328 -21.39 30.34 -1.47
N VAL A 329 -20.49 29.95 -0.57
CA VAL A 329 -19.96 28.58 -0.48
C VAL A 329 -20.32 28.01 0.89
N VAL A 330 -20.95 26.82 0.89
CA VAL A 330 -21.25 26.07 2.11
C VAL A 330 -20.29 24.90 2.21
N MET A 331 -19.51 24.86 3.29
CA MET A 331 -18.47 23.87 3.55
C MET A 331 -18.85 22.99 4.74
N VAL A 332 -18.90 21.67 4.54
CA VAL A 332 -19.25 20.69 5.59
C VAL A 332 -18.14 19.65 5.68
N GLY A 333 -17.41 19.62 6.81
CA GLY A 333 -16.28 18.70 7.01
C GLY A 333 -16.01 18.45 8.50
N PRO A 334 -16.52 17.35 9.10
CA PRO A 334 -16.21 17.01 10.48
C PRO A 334 -14.76 16.48 10.63
N GLY A 335 -14.16 16.70 11.80
CA GLY A 335 -12.82 16.20 12.13
C GLY A 335 -11.73 16.75 11.20
N THR A 336 -10.94 15.87 10.60
CA THR A 336 -9.86 16.24 9.67
C THR A 336 -10.35 16.91 8.38
N GLY A 337 -11.64 16.78 8.04
CA GLY A 337 -12.25 17.46 6.90
C GLY A 337 -12.14 18.98 6.97
N VAL A 338 -11.94 19.56 8.17
CA VAL A 338 -11.72 21.01 8.37
C VAL A 338 -10.46 21.53 7.66
N ALA A 339 -9.46 20.68 7.42
CA ALA A 339 -8.20 21.10 6.79
C ALA A 339 -8.45 21.70 5.39
N LEU A 340 -9.34 21.09 4.61
CA LEU A 340 -9.72 21.58 3.27
C LEU A 340 -10.41 22.92 3.37
N MET A 341 -11.38 22.99 4.28
CA MET A 341 -12.23 24.17 4.44
C MET A 341 -11.39 25.37 4.86
N ARG A 342 -10.44 25.16 5.75
CA ARG A 342 -9.47 26.19 6.14
C ARG A 342 -8.65 26.66 4.94
N ALA A 343 -8.09 25.77 4.13
CA ALA A 343 -7.31 26.14 2.94
C ALA A 343 -8.15 26.97 1.94
N MET A 344 -9.41 26.55 1.71
CA MET A 344 -10.36 27.26 0.85
C MET A 344 -10.77 28.63 1.43
N THR A 345 -11.04 28.72 2.73
CA THR A 345 -11.36 30.00 3.38
C THR A 345 -10.19 30.97 3.29
N GLU A 346 -8.97 30.51 3.58
CA GLU A 346 -7.77 31.33 3.48
C GLU A 346 -7.56 31.83 2.04
N GLU A 347 -7.81 30.99 1.01
CA GLU A 347 -7.74 31.42 -0.38
C GLU A 347 -8.70 32.56 -0.71
N ARG A 348 -9.94 32.47 -0.22
CA ARG A 348 -10.96 33.51 -0.45
C ARG A 348 -10.57 34.82 0.23
N VAL A 349 -10.07 34.77 1.47
CA VAL A 349 -9.56 35.95 2.19
C VAL A 349 -8.39 36.58 1.43
N ILE A 350 -7.45 35.78 0.90
CA ILE A 350 -6.32 36.28 0.10
C ILE A 350 -6.80 36.96 -1.18
N LYS A 351 -7.87 36.42 -1.80
CA LYS A 351 -8.50 36.98 -3.00
C LYS A 351 -9.38 38.22 -2.74
N GLY A 352 -9.48 38.68 -1.49
CA GLY A 352 -10.12 39.95 -1.13
C GLY A 352 -11.56 39.84 -0.62
N LEU A 353 -11.94 38.68 -0.08
CA LEU A 353 -13.21 38.47 0.64
C LEU A 353 -13.15 38.95 2.10
#